data_AF-A0A1Q7S3Y7-F1
#
_entry.id   AF-A0A1Q7S3Y7-F1
#
_cell.length_a   1.000
_cell.length_b   1.000
_cell.length_c   1.000
_cell.angle_alpha   90.00
_cell.angle_beta   90.00
_cell.angle_gamma   90.00
#
_symmetry.space_group_name_H-M   'P 1'
#
loop_
_entity.id
_entity.type
_entity.pdbx_description
1 polymer ?
#
loop_
_entity_poly.entity_id
_entity_poly.type
_entity_poly.pdbx_seq_one_letter_code
_entity_poly.pdbx_strand_id
1 'polypeptide(L)'
;MLGALAVSLFLSWVQVSSETYIVKSSAGEDRAKRVLRELEHFHQLVGTLVFRYTELPELPIEVLLIGDEPTMRELEPEYNGRKVAVAGYYQRGTDRDFIMLSGRVFPETLTNVVYHELTHYFLGRALAVRPAWLNEGLSEYFAAAEIRDDTIWLGGLSADRMQLLRTASLIPLKTFFTIDTTSSYYNESAKANVFYVQAWAFVHYLMHGEYASRFKSYIDALATGDANLLEYLGVSERDLESAFSTYVKVSLPRAKRTVVKASAEQWTMNIRSIPDTEAQISIAEIFLANGKAEQARHHLEILATTAPDSTRVSYYRGVLAGISGTAGAREFFIDALVDPFLAPRAAVRLVELGELHIPAVRNVLEMAAAARTRNPEVYLALTKIYSEDVRQIEEAVRVSRKSPQPVTRPRVSAVDYAPEPSRRHYAQATADHFRYDLFSESETQPQLERFVAPYYPYELAEEKLSGEVIVDVQVTNEGGVGGMWLISAMPDIFGTLATAAIREWKFQRDAAKIRIVLEFLP
;
A
#
# COMPACT_ATOMS: atom_id res chain seq x y z
N MET A 1 -35.90 -28.92 18.70
CA MET A 1 -34.99 -27.77 18.48
C MET A 1 -33.52 -28.17 18.63
N LEU A 2 -33.07 -29.24 17.96
CA LEU A 2 -31.68 -29.72 17.99
C LEU A 2 -31.10 -29.96 16.58
N GLY A 3 -31.87 -29.66 15.52
CA GLY A 3 -31.42 -29.84 14.12
C GLY A 3 -30.87 -28.57 13.45
N ALA A 4 -31.15 -27.38 13.99
CA ALA A 4 -30.71 -26.12 13.38
C ALA A 4 -29.32 -25.65 13.87
N LEU A 5 -28.88 -26.07 15.07
CA LEU A 5 -27.55 -25.72 15.57
C LEU A 5 -26.43 -26.59 14.98
N ALA A 6 -26.74 -27.80 14.51
CA ALA A 6 -25.74 -28.73 13.97
C ALA A 6 -25.38 -28.46 12.49
N VAL A 7 -26.14 -27.61 11.79
CA VAL A 7 -25.92 -27.28 10.37
C VAL A 7 -25.10 -26.00 10.19
N SER A 8 -24.85 -25.23 11.26
CA SER A 8 -24.03 -24.00 11.21
C SER A 8 -22.52 -24.22 11.39
N LEU A 9 -22.06 -25.47 11.51
CA LEU A 9 -20.66 -25.80 11.83
C LEU A 9 -19.76 -26.08 10.60
N PHE A 10 -20.26 -25.91 9.37
CA PHE A 10 -19.52 -26.22 8.14
C PHE A 10 -19.28 -25.03 7.19
N LEU A 11 -19.61 -23.80 7.59
CA LEU A 11 -19.54 -22.61 6.71
C LEU A 11 -18.88 -21.37 7.34
N SER A 12 -18.29 -21.48 8.54
CA SER A 12 -17.62 -20.31 9.12
C SER A 12 -16.23 -20.11 8.52
N TRP A 13 -16.00 -18.96 7.91
CA TRP A 13 -14.66 -18.55 7.50
C TRP A 13 -13.72 -18.45 8.71
N VAL A 14 -12.46 -18.83 8.50
CA VAL A 14 -11.39 -18.68 9.47
C VAL A 14 -10.30 -17.79 8.91
N GLN A 15 -9.77 -16.91 9.73
CA GLN A 15 -8.57 -16.16 9.44
C GLN A 15 -7.40 -16.75 10.23
N VAL A 16 -6.32 -17.06 9.54
CA VAL A 16 -5.01 -17.38 10.12
C VAL A 16 -4.01 -16.35 9.59
N SER A 17 -3.28 -15.67 10.47
CA SER A 17 -2.40 -14.57 10.05
C SER A 17 -1.06 -14.55 10.78
N SER A 18 -0.05 -14.04 10.08
CA SER A 18 1.24 -13.58 10.60
C SER A 18 1.35 -12.04 10.42
N GLU A 19 2.54 -11.48 10.62
CA GLU A 19 2.81 -10.08 10.27
C GLU A 19 2.81 -9.85 8.74
N THR A 20 3.15 -10.87 7.95
CA THR A 20 3.33 -10.77 6.49
C THR A 20 2.09 -11.18 5.71
N TYR A 21 1.34 -12.18 6.21
CA TYR A 21 0.27 -12.83 5.46
C TYR A 21 -1.02 -12.92 6.27
N ILE A 22 -2.16 -12.79 5.58
CA ILE A 22 -3.48 -13.04 6.14
C ILE A 22 -4.16 -14.10 5.27
N VAL A 23 -4.37 -15.30 5.79
CA VAL A 23 -5.10 -16.38 5.10
C VAL A 23 -6.54 -16.41 5.60
N LYS A 24 -7.50 -16.07 4.74
CA LYS A 24 -8.93 -16.26 4.95
C LYS A 24 -9.38 -17.53 4.25
N SER A 25 -10.01 -18.46 4.97
CA SER A 25 -10.39 -19.74 4.41
C SER A 25 -11.81 -20.18 4.73
N SER A 26 -12.51 -20.63 3.70
CA SER A 26 -13.73 -21.46 3.81
C SER A 26 -13.43 -22.96 3.68
N ALA A 27 -12.17 -23.34 3.44
CA ALA A 27 -11.70 -24.72 3.31
C ALA A 27 -11.27 -25.37 4.65
N GLY A 28 -11.39 -24.65 5.76
CA GLY A 28 -11.09 -25.12 7.11
C GLY A 28 -9.74 -24.66 7.67
N GLU A 29 -9.65 -24.64 9.00
CA GLU A 29 -8.53 -24.08 9.77
C GLU A 29 -7.20 -24.80 9.51
N ASP A 30 -7.18 -26.14 9.49
CA ASP A 30 -5.93 -26.89 9.32
C ASP A 30 -5.27 -26.64 7.96
N ARG A 31 -6.07 -26.47 6.91
CA ARG A 31 -5.55 -26.10 5.59
C ARG A 31 -5.03 -24.66 5.60
N ALA A 32 -5.74 -23.73 6.22
CA ALA A 32 -5.29 -22.34 6.35
C ALA A 32 -3.95 -22.24 7.13
N LYS A 33 -3.81 -22.97 8.23
CA LYS A 33 -2.55 -23.07 9.01
C LYS A 33 -1.40 -23.65 8.19
N ARG A 34 -1.67 -24.64 7.34
CA ARG A 34 -0.67 -25.19 6.42
C ARG A 34 -0.24 -24.11 5.43
N VAL A 35 -1.18 -23.49 4.72
CA VAL A 35 -0.89 -22.43 3.74
C VAL A 35 -0.05 -21.31 4.35
N LEU A 36 -0.42 -20.82 5.55
CA LEU A 36 0.36 -19.78 6.22
C LEU A 36 1.80 -20.23 6.53
N ARG A 37 1.99 -21.47 7.00
CA ARG A 37 3.33 -22.01 7.25
C ARG A 37 4.16 -22.11 5.97
N GLU A 38 3.56 -22.57 4.88
CA GLU A 38 4.24 -22.67 3.59
C GLU A 38 4.62 -21.29 3.03
N LEU A 39 3.75 -20.29 3.18
CA LEU A 39 4.06 -18.91 2.78
C LEU A 39 5.25 -18.33 3.57
N GLU A 40 5.23 -18.44 4.90
CA GLU A 40 6.32 -17.95 5.76
C GLU A 40 7.62 -18.71 5.50
N HIS A 41 7.58 -20.04 5.42
CA HIS A 41 8.78 -20.83 5.13
C HIS A 41 9.38 -20.47 3.78
N PHE A 42 8.56 -20.38 2.72
CA PHE A 42 9.07 -20.05 1.40
C PHE A 42 9.62 -18.62 1.35
N HIS A 43 8.92 -17.65 1.93
CA HIS A 43 9.40 -16.28 2.03
C HIS A 43 10.75 -16.20 2.77
N GLN A 44 10.85 -16.78 3.96
CA GLN A 44 12.03 -16.66 4.81
C GLN A 44 13.24 -17.44 4.27
N LEU A 45 13.03 -18.54 3.55
CA LEU A 45 14.10 -19.43 3.12
C LEU A 45 14.50 -19.23 1.65
N VAL A 46 13.52 -19.03 0.77
CA VAL A 46 13.74 -18.83 -0.67
C VAL A 46 13.66 -17.34 -1.03
N GLY A 47 12.66 -16.63 -0.51
CA GLY A 47 12.46 -15.20 -0.72
C GLY A 47 13.68 -14.37 -0.32
N THR A 48 14.16 -14.52 0.91
CA THR A 48 15.32 -13.76 1.43
C THR A 48 16.64 -14.09 0.72
N LEU A 49 16.79 -15.32 0.22
CA LEU A 49 18.01 -15.77 -0.44
C LEU A 49 18.09 -15.28 -1.89
N VAL A 50 16.99 -15.48 -2.63
CA VAL A 50 16.89 -15.28 -4.07
C VAL A 50 16.41 -13.86 -4.39
N PHE A 51 15.43 -13.35 -3.65
CA PHE A 51 14.75 -12.07 -3.87
C PHE A 51 15.09 -11.06 -2.76
N ARG A 52 16.34 -11.07 -2.28
CA ARG A 52 16.80 -10.31 -1.10
C ARG A 52 16.56 -8.79 -1.13
N TYR A 53 16.37 -8.22 -2.33
CA TYR A 53 16.14 -6.79 -2.55
C TYR A 53 14.66 -6.46 -2.80
N THR A 54 13.80 -7.48 -2.80
CA THR A 54 12.36 -7.31 -2.97
C THR A 54 11.73 -7.02 -1.61
N GLU A 55 11.26 -5.80 -1.44
CA GLU A 55 10.54 -5.42 -0.22
C GLU A 55 9.10 -5.96 -0.23
N LEU A 56 8.68 -6.49 0.92
CA LEU A 56 7.30 -6.85 1.19
C LEU A 56 6.37 -5.63 1.13
N PRO A 57 5.08 -5.76 0.77
CA PRO A 57 4.14 -4.66 0.88
C PRO A 57 4.00 -4.16 2.32
N GLU A 58 3.56 -2.91 2.47
CA GLU A 58 3.26 -2.32 3.79
C GLU A 58 2.07 -3.00 4.47
N LEU A 59 1.07 -3.39 3.68
CA LEU A 59 -0.07 -4.16 4.14
C LEU A 59 0.17 -5.66 3.87
N PRO A 60 -0.23 -6.56 4.79
CA PRO A 60 -0.08 -8.00 4.59
C PRO A 60 -0.68 -8.50 3.27
N ILE A 61 -0.03 -9.49 2.66
CA ILE A 61 -0.55 -10.19 1.48
C ILE A 61 -1.73 -11.04 1.92
N GLU A 62 -2.87 -10.88 1.25
CA GLU A 62 -4.11 -11.54 1.62
C GLU A 62 -4.37 -12.78 0.76
N VAL A 63 -4.61 -13.92 1.40
CA VAL A 63 -4.77 -15.21 0.74
C VAL A 63 -6.20 -15.70 0.96
N LEU A 64 -6.92 -15.96 -0.12
CA LEU A 64 -8.26 -16.55 -0.07
C LEU A 64 -8.17 -18.03 -0.43
N LEU A 65 -8.35 -18.89 0.58
CA LEU A 65 -8.35 -20.34 0.42
C LEU A 65 -9.80 -20.85 0.40
N ILE A 66 -10.35 -20.99 -0.80
CA ILE A 66 -11.79 -21.21 -1.01
C ILE A 66 -12.13 -22.70 -1.02
N GLY A 67 -13.03 -23.14 -0.14
CA GLY A 67 -13.47 -24.52 -0.03
C GLY A 67 -14.58 -24.93 -1.00
N ASP A 68 -15.36 -23.97 -1.51
CA ASP A 68 -16.57 -24.21 -2.29
C ASP A 68 -16.45 -23.84 -3.77
N GLU A 69 -17.09 -24.64 -4.62
CA GLU A 69 -17.06 -24.47 -6.08
C GLU A 69 -17.72 -23.16 -6.57
N PRO A 70 -18.88 -22.71 -6.02
CA PRO A 70 -19.50 -21.48 -6.48
C PRO A 70 -18.60 -20.25 -6.33
N THR A 71 -17.99 -20.06 -5.15
CA THR A 71 -17.09 -18.94 -4.90
C THR A 71 -15.82 -19.05 -5.74
N MET A 72 -15.26 -20.26 -5.89
CA MET A 72 -14.11 -20.49 -6.78
C MET A 72 -14.41 -20.08 -8.21
N ARG A 73 -15.52 -20.56 -8.78
CA ARG A 73 -15.91 -20.27 -10.16
C ARG A 73 -16.16 -18.79 -10.41
N GLU A 74 -16.63 -18.06 -9.40
CA GLU A 74 -16.81 -16.62 -9.47
C GLU A 74 -15.46 -15.89 -9.63
N LEU A 75 -14.48 -16.32 -8.85
CA LEU A 75 -13.13 -15.75 -8.76
C LEU A 75 -12.18 -16.23 -9.85
N GLU A 76 -12.54 -17.27 -10.60
CA GLU A 76 -11.71 -17.79 -11.69
C GLU A 76 -11.42 -16.70 -12.75
N PRO A 77 -10.17 -16.65 -13.29
CA PRO A 77 -9.82 -15.79 -14.41
C PRO A 77 -10.68 -16.07 -15.64
N GLU A 78 -10.81 -15.07 -16.50
CA GLU A 78 -11.58 -15.18 -17.74
C GLU A 78 -10.67 -15.10 -18.96
N TYR A 79 -10.87 -16.02 -19.89
CA TYR A 79 -10.24 -16.02 -21.21
C TYR A 79 -11.31 -16.18 -22.28
N ASN A 80 -11.34 -15.26 -23.26
CA ASN A 80 -12.35 -15.23 -24.33
C ASN A 80 -13.80 -15.36 -23.81
N GLY A 81 -14.10 -14.65 -22.72
CA GLY A 81 -15.44 -14.65 -22.08
C GLY A 81 -15.81 -15.94 -21.35
N ARG A 82 -14.85 -16.84 -21.10
CA ARG A 82 -15.05 -18.10 -20.37
C ARG A 82 -14.15 -18.17 -19.15
N LYS A 83 -14.69 -18.69 -18.04
CA LYS A 83 -13.91 -19.00 -16.85
C LYS A 83 -12.89 -20.11 -17.14
N VAL A 84 -11.66 -19.91 -16.68
CA VAL A 84 -10.58 -20.89 -16.77
C VAL A 84 -10.31 -21.43 -15.39
N ALA A 85 -10.45 -22.75 -15.22
CA ALA A 85 -10.19 -23.39 -13.95
C ALA A 85 -8.69 -23.35 -13.62
N VAL A 86 -8.37 -22.85 -12.44
CA VAL A 86 -7.00 -22.72 -11.93
C VAL A 86 -6.91 -23.19 -10.48
N ALA A 87 -5.75 -23.72 -10.10
CA ALA A 87 -5.49 -24.13 -8.72
C ALA A 87 -5.21 -22.94 -7.79
N GLY A 88 -4.73 -21.83 -8.36
CA GLY A 88 -4.53 -20.55 -7.72
C GLY A 88 -4.16 -19.48 -8.72
N TYR A 89 -4.05 -18.23 -8.25
CA TYR A 89 -3.41 -17.13 -8.96
C TYR A 89 -2.97 -16.03 -7.99
N TYR A 90 -1.89 -15.35 -8.30
CA TYR A 90 -1.49 -14.08 -7.71
C TYR A 90 -2.16 -12.91 -8.43
N GLN A 91 -2.72 -11.97 -7.66
CA GLN A 91 -3.28 -10.73 -8.15
C GLN A 91 -2.71 -9.54 -7.39
N ARG A 92 -2.11 -8.61 -8.12
CA ARG A 92 -1.74 -7.31 -7.56
C ARG A 92 -2.97 -6.44 -7.41
N GLY A 93 -3.22 -5.93 -6.21
CA GLY A 93 -4.21 -4.88 -5.96
C GLY A 93 -3.57 -3.51 -5.77
N THR A 94 -4.42 -2.50 -5.63
CA THR A 94 -3.99 -1.11 -5.41
C THR A 94 -3.41 -0.92 -4.01
N ASP A 95 -4.08 -1.46 -2.98
CA ASP A 95 -3.64 -1.32 -1.59
C ASP A 95 -2.99 -2.59 -1.04
N ARG A 96 -3.51 -3.76 -1.43
CA ARG A 96 -3.07 -5.08 -0.98
C ARG A 96 -2.83 -5.99 -2.16
N ASP A 97 -1.94 -6.94 -1.96
CA ASP A 97 -1.68 -8.05 -2.87
C ASP A 97 -2.53 -9.26 -2.45
N PHE A 98 -3.01 -10.03 -3.43
CA PHE A 98 -3.86 -11.18 -3.21
C PHE A 98 -3.27 -12.46 -3.78
N ILE A 99 -3.50 -13.57 -3.09
CA ILE A 99 -3.31 -14.92 -3.62
C ILE A 99 -4.62 -15.67 -3.47
N MET A 100 -5.22 -16.10 -4.59
CA MET A 100 -6.38 -16.98 -4.58
C MET A 100 -5.89 -18.43 -4.64
N LEU A 101 -6.43 -19.31 -3.80
CA LEU A 101 -6.12 -20.74 -3.79
C LEU A 101 -7.39 -21.58 -3.75
N SER A 102 -7.42 -22.62 -4.57
CA SER A 102 -8.44 -23.66 -4.48
C SER A 102 -8.19 -24.55 -3.26
N GLY A 103 -9.10 -24.49 -2.32
CA GLY A 103 -9.14 -25.38 -1.15
C GLY A 103 -9.54 -26.82 -1.47
N ARG A 104 -9.79 -27.16 -2.74
CA ARG A 104 -10.11 -28.54 -3.19
C ARG A 104 -8.88 -29.32 -3.67
N VAL A 105 -7.74 -28.65 -3.80
CA VAL A 105 -6.45 -29.25 -4.20
C VAL A 105 -5.94 -30.18 -3.08
N PHE A 106 -5.25 -31.25 -3.46
CA PHE A 106 -4.60 -32.17 -2.51
C PHE A 106 -3.46 -31.46 -1.75
N PRO A 107 -3.21 -31.80 -0.46
CA PRO A 107 -2.23 -31.09 0.36
C PRO A 107 -0.82 -30.98 -0.24
N GLU A 108 -0.35 -32.04 -0.90
CA GLU A 108 0.98 -32.09 -1.52
C GLU A 108 1.07 -31.13 -2.70
N THR A 109 0.03 -31.07 -3.52
CA THR A 109 -0.05 -30.13 -4.66
C THR A 109 -0.25 -28.69 -4.19
N LEU A 110 -0.99 -28.47 -3.09
CA LEU A 110 -1.26 -27.14 -2.56
C LEU A 110 0.03 -26.39 -2.20
N THR A 111 1.04 -27.09 -1.67
CA THR A 111 2.34 -26.49 -1.34
C THR A 111 3.03 -25.92 -2.59
N ASN A 112 3.06 -26.69 -3.68
CA ASN A 112 3.64 -26.24 -4.95
C ASN A 112 2.88 -25.03 -5.51
N VAL A 113 1.55 -25.02 -5.42
CA VAL A 113 0.72 -23.88 -5.86
C VAL A 113 1.04 -22.64 -5.03
N VAL A 114 1.14 -22.75 -3.70
CA VAL A 114 1.51 -21.64 -2.82
C VAL A 114 2.86 -21.05 -3.22
N TYR A 115 3.87 -21.89 -3.45
CA TYR A 115 5.21 -21.44 -3.85
C TYR A 115 5.21 -20.83 -5.25
N HIS A 116 4.43 -21.39 -6.18
CA HIS A 116 4.25 -20.86 -7.53
C HIS A 116 3.68 -19.43 -7.49
N GLU A 117 2.55 -19.24 -6.80
CA GLU A 117 1.88 -17.93 -6.73
C GLU A 117 2.71 -16.90 -5.97
N LEU A 118 3.37 -17.30 -4.88
CA LEU A 118 4.24 -16.40 -4.13
C LEU A 118 5.49 -16.02 -4.95
N THR A 119 5.95 -16.89 -5.85
CA THR A 119 7.02 -16.54 -6.80
C THR A 119 6.58 -15.45 -7.77
N HIS A 120 5.34 -15.49 -8.28
CA HIS A 120 4.80 -14.40 -9.10
C HIS A 120 4.80 -13.06 -8.38
N TYR A 121 4.48 -13.05 -7.08
CA TYR A 121 4.60 -11.84 -6.27
C TYR A 121 6.04 -11.31 -6.28
N PHE A 122 7.04 -12.15 -5.99
CA PHE A 122 8.44 -11.72 -5.97
C PHE A 122 8.92 -11.24 -7.34
N LEU A 123 8.63 -11.99 -8.41
CA LEU A 123 8.99 -11.59 -9.78
C LEU A 123 8.31 -10.28 -10.17
N GLY A 124 7.03 -10.12 -9.81
CA GLY A 124 6.22 -8.93 -10.05
C GLY A 124 6.81 -7.66 -9.46
N ARG A 125 7.58 -7.79 -8.37
CA ARG A 125 8.26 -6.70 -7.67
C ARG A 125 9.73 -6.55 -8.09
N ALA A 126 10.39 -7.64 -8.46
CA ALA A 126 11.82 -7.65 -8.79
C ALA A 126 12.13 -7.24 -10.23
N LEU A 127 11.23 -7.54 -11.18
CA LEU A 127 11.48 -7.39 -12.61
C LEU A 127 10.56 -6.36 -13.23
N ALA A 128 11.10 -5.41 -13.99
CA ALA A 128 10.33 -4.44 -14.75
C ALA A 128 9.67 -5.08 -15.98
N VAL A 129 10.40 -5.96 -16.67
CA VAL A 129 9.91 -6.73 -17.82
C VAL A 129 9.94 -8.23 -17.50
N ARG A 130 8.84 -8.93 -17.78
CA ARG A 130 8.65 -10.34 -17.45
C ARG A 130 8.07 -11.10 -18.64
N PRO A 131 8.90 -11.61 -19.56
CA PRO A 131 8.41 -12.49 -20.62
C PRO A 131 7.69 -13.70 -20.01
N ALA A 132 6.57 -14.12 -20.60
CA ALA A 132 5.72 -15.16 -20.00
C ALA A 132 6.51 -16.45 -19.71
N TRP A 133 7.37 -16.88 -20.65
CA TRP A 133 8.20 -18.07 -20.44
C TRP A 133 9.10 -17.98 -19.21
N LEU A 134 9.59 -16.79 -18.89
CA LEU A 134 10.50 -16.59 -17.78
C LEU A 134 9.72 -16.50 -16.47
N ASN A 135 8.62 -15.74 -16.48
CA ASN A 135 7.72 -15.59 -15.34
C ASN A 135 7.24 -16.96 -14.86
N GLU A 136 6.68 -17.74 -15.79
CA GLU A 136 6.18 -19.08 -15.52
C GLU A 136 7.29 -20.09 -15.24
N GLY A 137 8.39 -20.02 -15.99
CA GLY A 137 9.51 -20.96 -15.81
C GLY A 137 10.18 -20.83 -14.44
N LEU A 138 10.35 -19.60 -13.94
CA LEU A 138 10.88 -19.35 -12.59
C LEU A 138 9.88 -19.75 -11.52
N SER A 139 8.59 -19.39 -11.67
CA SER A 139 7.53 -19.86 -10.77
C SER A 139 7.50 -21.38 -10.66
N GLU A 140 7.58 -22.08 -11.78
CA GLU A 140 7.60 -23.54 -11.79
C GLU A 140 8.89 -24.16 -11.26
N TYR A 141 10.03 -23.47 -11.43
CA TYR A 141 11.32 -23.89 -10.89
C TYR A 141 11.34 -23.81 -9.36
N PHE A 142 10.88 -22.70 -8.80
CA PHE A 142 10.83 -22.51 -7.34
C PHE A 142 9.67 -23.24 -6.68
N ALA A 143 8.55 -23.45 -7.37
CA ALA A 143 7.46 -24.31 -6.90
C ALA A 143 7.88 -25.76 -6.67
N ALA A 144 8.95 -26.22 -7.34
CA ALA A 144 9.53 -27.54 -7.15
C ALA A 144 10.56 -27.60 -6.01
N ALA A 145 10.71 -26.53 -5.22
CA ALA A 145 11.58 -26.53 -4.06
C ALA A 145 11.06 -27.50 -2.99
N GLU A 146 11.96 -28.29 -2.42
CA GLU A 146 11.67 -29.04 -1.20
C GLU A 146 12.34 -28.31 -0.04
N ILE A 147 11.58 -28.05 1.02
CA ILE A 147 12.05 -27.39 2.23
C ILE A 147 11.85 -28.37 3.38
N ARG A 148 12.93 -28.69 4.11
CA ARG A 148 12.86 -29.46 5.36
C ARG A 148 13.80 -28.83 6.36
N ASP A 149 13.25 -28.41 7.50
CA ASP A 149 13.96 -27.72 8.56
C ASP A 149 14.74 -26.51 8.01
N ASP A 150 16.08 -26.50 8.16
CA ASP A 150 16.98 -25.45 7.70
C ASP A 150 17.53 -25.68 6.28
N THR A 151 17.08 -26.74 5.60
CA THR A 151 17.66 -27.19 4.34
C THR A 151 16.65 -27.05 3.19
N ILE A 152 17.11 -26.41 2.12
CA ILE A 152 16.36 -26.14 0.89
C ILE A 152 17.00 -26.93 -0.24
N TRP A 153 16.18 -27.67 -1.00
CA TRP A 153 16.57 -28.31 -2.25
C TRP A 153 15.87 -27.63 -3.41
N LEU A 154 16.63 -26.91 -4.24
CA LEU A 154 16.14 -26.22 -5.43
C LEU A 154 16.38 -27.03 -6.71
N GLY A 155 15.52 -26.84 -7.72
CA GLY A 155 15.57 -27.58 -8.98
C GLY A 155 14.98 -28.99 -8.86
N GLY A 156 13.87 -29.13 -8.14
CA GLY A 156 13.15 -30.40 -8.05
C GLY A 156 12.72 -30.91 -9.43
N LEU A 157 12.92 -32.21 -9.67
CA LEU A 157 12.51 -32.90 -10.90
C LEU A 157 11.17 -33.59 -10.65
N SER A 158 10.08 -33.04 -11.17
CA SER A 158 8.75 -33.67 -11.10
C SER A 158 8.66 -34.82 -12.10
N ALA A 159 8.27 -36.00 -11.64
CA ALA A 159 8.11 -37.18 -12.50
C ALA A 159 7.08 -36.95 -13.62
N ASP A 160 5.97 -36.27 -13.31
CA ASP A 160 4.91 -35.97 -14.28
C ASP A 160 5.39 -34.98 -15.35
N ARG A 161 6.14 -33.94 -14.95
CA ARG A 161 6.75 -32.99 -15.90
C ARG A 161 7.75 -33.70 -16.81
N MET A 162 8.59 -34.56 -16.23
CA MET A 162 9.56 -35.35 -17.00
C MET A 162 8.89 -36.31 -17.96
N GLN A 163 7.77 -36.92 -17.57
CA GLN A 163 6.99 -37.77 -18.46
C GLN A 163 6.39 -36.96 -19.61
N LEU A 164 5.82 -35.79 -19.33
CA LEU A 164 5.24 -34.92 -20.35
C LEU A 164 6.29 -34.44 -21.36
N LEU A 165 7.49 -34.03 -20.90
CA LEU A 165 8.60 -33.65 -21.79
C LEU A 165 9.06 -34.76 -22.73
N ARG A 166 8.87 -36.03 -22.35
CA ARG A 166 9.23 -37.18 -23.19
C ARG A 166 8.18 -37.47 -24.25
N THR A 167 6.90 -37.22 -23.95
CA THR A 167 5.78 -37.60 -24.81
C THR A 167 5.24 -36.45 -25.67
N ALA A 168 5.39 -35.21 -25.21
CA ALA A 168 4.93 -34.02 -25.93
C ALA A 168 6.00 -33.50 -26.90
N SER A 169 5.55 -32.90 -27.99
CA SER A 169 6.43 -32.10 -28.85
C SER A 169 6.72 -30.77 -28.18
N LEU A 170 8.00 -30.42 -28.05
CA LEU A 170 8.41 -29.11 -27.58
C LEU A 170 7.97 -28.02 -28.57
N ILE A 171 7.56 -26.88 -28.02
CA ILE A 171 7.25 -25.65 -28.75
C ILE A 171 8.58 -25.10 -29.30
N PRO A 172 8.68 -24.80 -30.62
CA PRO A 172 9.88 -24.15 -31.16
C PRO A 172 10.20 -22.84 -30.44
N LEU A 173 11.47 -22.55 -30.13
CA LEU A 173 11.89 -21.39 -29.35
C LEU A 173 11.40 -20.08 -29.97
N LYS A 174 11.39 -20.00 -31.31
CA LYS A 174 10.81 -18.88 -32.05
C LYS A 174 9.37 -18.56 -31.62
N THR A 175 8.53 -19.58 -31.49
CA THR A 175 7.13 -19.44 -31.06
C THR A 175 7.04 -19.25 -29.56
N PHE A 176 7.86 -19.99 -28.81
CA PHE A 176 7.90 -19.97 -27.35
C PHE A 176 8.17 -18.58 -26.79
N PHE A 177 9.11 -17.83 -27.39
CA PHE A 177 9.41 -16.46 -26.98
C PHE A 177 8.33 -15.43 -27.32
N THR A 178 7.38 -15.77 -28.20
CA THR A 178 6.23 -14.89 -28.54
C THR A 178 4.99 -15.15 -27.70
N ILE A 179 5.00 -16.17 -26.84
CA ILE A 179 3.83 -16.49 -25.99
C ILE A 179 3.66 -15.42 -24.92
N ASP A 180 2.45 -14.90 -24.81
CA ASP A 180 1.99 -14.01 -23.75
C ASP A 180 0.68 -14.54 -23.11
N THR A 181 0.14 -13.78 -22.16
CA THR A 181 -1.08 -14.13 -21.41
C THR A 181 -2.35 -14.17 -22.26
N THR A 182 -2.33 -13.71 -23.51
CA THR A 182 -3.46 -13.76 -24.45
C THR A 182 -3.40 -14.98 -25.38
N SER A 183 -2.25 -15.65 -25.41
CA SER A 183 -2.00 -16.79 -26.29
C SER A 183 -2.85 -18.02 -25.91
N SER A 184 -3.26 -18.78 -26.93
CA SER A 184 -3.86 -20.11 -26.71
C SER A 184 -2.89 -21.07 -26.01
N TYR A 185 -1.58 -20.89 -26.19
CA TYR A 185 -0.57 -21.67 -25.48
C TYR A 185 -0.49 -21.37 -23.98
N TYR A 186 -1.11 -20.28 -23.52
CA TYR A 186 -1.17 -19.90 -22.12
C TYR A 186 -2.50 -20.33 -21.47
N ASN A 187 -3.61 -20.25 -22.22
CA ASN A 187 -4.95 -20.37 -21.66
C ASN A 187 -5.68 -21.69 -21.97
N GLU A 188 -5.31 -22.41 -23.03
CA GLU A 188 -5.93 -23.71 -23.36
C GLU A 188 -5.22 -24.84 -22.61
N SER A 189 -5.89 -25.46 -21.64
CA SER A 189 -5.32 -26.42 -20.68
C SER A 189 -4.27 -27.39 -21.26
N ALA A 190 -4.55 -28.08 -22.37
CA ALA A 190 -3.60 -29.02 -22.96
C ALA A 190 -2.31 -28.35 -23.50
N LYS A 191 -2.44 -27.18 -24.15
CA LYS A 191 -1.29 -26.42 -24.66
C LYS A 191 -0.53 -25.72 -23.53
N ALA A 192 -1.27 -25.18 -22.57
CA ALA A 192 -0.75 -24.54 -21.36
C ALA A 192 0.16 -25.49 -20.59
N ASN A 193 -0.26 -26.75 -20.38
CA ASN A 193 0.57 -27.75 -19.71
C ASN A 193 1.93 -27.96 -20.40
N VAL A 194 1.98 -27.99 -21.74
CA VAL A 194 3.25 -28.13 -22.48
C VAL A 194 4.10 -26.87 -22.33
N PHE A 195 3.49 -25.69 -22.43
CA PHE A 195 4.18 -24.41 -22.25
C PHE A 195 4.83 -24.29 -20.86
N TYR A 196 4.06 -24.49 -19.79
CA TYR A 196 4.56 -24.41 -18.40
C TYR A 196 5.72 -25.39 -18.15
N VAL A 197 5.58 -26.63 -18.62
CA VAL A 197 6.61 -27.66 -18.43
C VAL A 197 7.86 -27.36 -19.26
N GLN A 198 7.73 -26.84 -20.48
CA GLN A 198 8.86 -26.39 -21.27
C GLN A 198 9.55 -25.17 -20.64
N ALA A 199 8.79 -24.21 -20.11
CA ALA A 199 9.30 -23.04 -19.41
C ALA A 199 10.11 -23.42 -18.17
N TRP A 200 9.61 -24.33 -17.36
CA TRP A 200 10.34 -24.93 -16.25
C TRP A 200 11.68 -25.54 -16.71
N ALA A 201 11.65 -26.39 -17.74
CA ALA A 201 12.84 -27.06 -18.25
C ALA A 201 13.86 -26.08 -18.85
N PHE A 202 13.37 -25.02 -19.49
CA PHE A 202 14.20 -24.00 -20.12
C PHE A 202 14.89 -23.11 -19.07
N VAL A 203 14.18 -22.69 -18.03
CA VAL A 203 14.79 -22.00 -16.88
C VAL A 203 15.78 -22.91 -16.17
N HIS A 204 15.44 -24.19 -15.97
CA HIS A 204 16.36 -25.16 -15.39
C HIS A 204 17.65 -25.30 -16.23
N TYR A 205 17.52 -25.35 -17.56
CA TYR A 205 18.65 -25.35 -18.49
C TYR A 205 19.52 -24.10 -18.35
N LEU A 206 18.91 -22.92 -18.29
CA LEU A 206 19.65 -21.66 -18.17
C LEU A 206 20.34 -21.51 -16.81
N MET A 207 19.73 -22.01 -15.72
CA MET A 207 20.30 -21.91 -14.37
C MET A 207 21.38 -22.95 -14.06
N HIS A 208 21.30 -24.15 -14.66
CA HIS A 208 22.19 -25.28 -14.34
C HIS A 208 23.11 -25.67 -15.50
N GLY A 209 22.93 -25.09 -16.68
CA GLY A 209 23.74 -25.33 -17.86
C GLY A 209 24.93 -24.38 -17.98
N GLU A 210 25.52 -24.34 -19.17
CA GLU A 210 26.68 -23.50 -19.49
C GLU A 210 26.40 -21.98 -19.40
N TYR A 211 25.11 -21.59 -19.41
CA TYR A 211 24.67 -20.20 -19.46
C TYR A 211 24.41 -19.55 -18.09
N ALA A 212 24.59 -20.26 -16.97
CA ALA A 212 24.15 -19.81 -15.64
C ALA A 212 24.58 -18.40 -15.26
N SER A 213 25.86 -18.04 -15.49
CA SER A 213 26.37 -16.71 -15.17
C SER A 213 25.77 -15.61 -16.06
N ARG A 214 25.64 -15.87 -17.36
CA ARG A 214 25.03 -14.93 -18.33
C ARG A 214 23.54 -14.77 -18.09
N PHE A 215 22.86 -15.86 -17.74
CA PHE A 215 21.45 -15.83 -17.38
C PHE A 215 21.22 -14.97 -16.14
N LYS A 216 22.07 -15.06 -15.11
CA LYS A 216 22.00 -14.16 -13.96
C LYS A 216 22.09 -12.69 -14.38
N SER A 217 23.05 -12.34 -15.22
CA SER A 217 23.19 -10.97 -15.75
C SER A 217 21.98 -10.53 -16.57
N TYR A 218 21.36 -11.44 -17.31
CA TYR A 218 20.11 -11.17 -18.03
C TYR A 218 18.95 -10.86 -17.06
N ILE A 219 18.81 -11.62 -15.96
CA ILE A 219 17.79 -11.34 -14.92
C ILE A 219 18.04 -9.98 -14.27
N ASP A 220 19.29 -9.66 -13.94
CA ASP A 220 19.66 -8.36 -13.34
C ASP A 220 19.28 -7.19 -14.29
N ALA A 221 19.45 -7.37 -15.61
CA ALA A 221 19.07 -6.37 -16.60
C ALA A 221 17.55 -6.14 -16.67
N LEU A 222 16.77 -7.22 -16.58
CA LEU A 222 15.30 -7.18 -16.58
C LEU A 222 14.69 -6.43 -15.39
N ALA A 223 15.45 -6.22 -14.31
CA ALA A 223 15.04 -5.38 -13.19
C ALA A 223 14.95 -3.89 -13.58
N THR A 224 15.67 -3.47 -14.62
CA THR A 224 15.76 -2.05 -15.03
C THR A 224 15.11 -1.74 -16.37
N GLY A 225 14.81 -2.75 -17.18
CA GLY A 225 14.19 -2.56 -18.49
C GLY A 225 14.13 -3.84 -19.32
N ASP A 226 13.89 -3.69 -20.63
CA ASP A 226 13.88 -4.83 -21.55
C ASP A 226 15.31 -5.30 -21.86
N ALA A 227 15.46 -6.60 -22.12
CA ALA A 227 16.74 -7.23 -22.42
C ALA A 227 16.55 -8.38 -23.41
N ASN A 228 17.47 -8.51 -24.37
CA ASN A 228 17.44 -9.61 -25.33
C ASN A 228 18.24 -10.81 -24.80
N LEU A 229 17.57 -11.94 -24.55
CA LEU A 229 18.23 -13.14 -24.05
C LEU A 229 19.36 -13.63 -24.97
N LEU A 230 19.15 -13.69 -26.28
CA LEU A 230 20.12 -14.25 -27.22
C LEU A 230 21.42 -13.44 -27.26
N GLU A 231 21.32 -12.12 -27.14
CA GLU A 231 22.47 -11.23 -27.04
C GLU A 231 23.27 -11.49 -25.74
N TYR A 232 22.59 -11.62 -24.60
CA TYR A 232 23.22 -11.93 -23.32
C TYR A 232 23.91 -13.29 -23.32
N LEU A 233 23.31 -14.28 -23.98
CA LEU A 233 23.87 -15.62 -24.09
C LEU A 233 24.99 -15.71 -25.14
N GLY A 234 25.01 -14.80 -26.12
CA GLY A 234 25.94 -14.80 -27.23
C GLY A 234 25.74 -15.98 -28.19
N VAL A 235 24.49 -16.36 -28.43
CA VAL A 235 24.13 -17.59 -29.18
C VAL A 235 22.99 -17.34 -30.16
N SER A 236 22.97 -18.07 -31.27
CA SER A 236 21.84 -18.03 -32.20
C SER A 236 20.63 -18.79 -31.62
N GLU A 237 19.41 -18.39 -32.01
CA GLU A 237 18.18 -19.09 -31.60
C GLU A 237 18.22 -20.58 -31.96
N ARG A 238 18.72 -20.91 -33.16
CA ARG A 238 18.83 -22.29 -33.66
C ARG A 238 19.76 -23.14 -32.81
N ASP A 239 20.93 -22.59 -32.47
CA ASP A 239 21.92 -23.32 -31.66
C ASP A 239 21.41 -23.49 -30.23
N LEU A 240 20.75 -22.47 -29.68
CA LEU A 240 20.10 -22.53 -28.37
C LEU A 240 19.00 -23.59 -28.32
N GLU A 241 18.16 -23.67 -29.35
CA GLU A 241 17.11 -24.69 -29.45
C GLU A 241 17.69 -26.11 -29.53
N SER A 242 18.75 -26.30 -30.31
CA SER A 242 19.43 -27.59 -30.43
C SER A 242 20.07 -28.03 -29.11
N ALA A 243 20.77 -27.10 -28.44
CA ALA A 243 21.39 -27.33 -27.15
C ALA A 243 20.35 -27.61 -26.05
N PHE A 244 19.24 -26.86 -26.02
CA PHE A 244 18.12 -27.09 -25.11
C PHE A 244 17.47 -28.47 -25.33
N SER A 245 17.18 -28.85 -26.58
CA SER A 245 16.62 -30.18 -26.89
C SER A 245 17.54 -31.31 -26.40
N THR A 246 18.85 -31.13 -26.57
CA THR A 246 19.86 -32.07 -26.07
C THR A 246 19.86 -32.12 -24.54
N TYR A 247 19.80 -30.95 -23.89
CA TYR A 247 19.74 -30.85 -22.44
C TYR A 247 18.55 -31.62 -21.84
N VAL A 248 17.35 -31.42 -22.38
CA VAL A 248 16.13 -32.11 -21.92
C VAL A 248 16.27 -33.64 -22.02
N LYS A 249 16.88 -34.14 -23.10
CA LYS A 249 17.03 -35.58 -23.36
C LYS A 249 18.13 -36.23 -22.52
N VAL A 250 19.26 -35.54 -22.33
CA VAL A 250 20.51 -36.15 -21.82
C VAL A 250 20.83 -35.72 -20.39
N SER A 251 20.72 -34.43 -20.10
CA SER A 251 21.27 -33.82 -18.89
C SER A 251 20.22 -33.64 -17.80
N LEU A 252 19.02 -33.15 -18.14
CA LEU A 252 17.94 -32.90 -17.19
C LEU A 252 17.56 -34.14 -16.35
N PRO A 253 17.45 -35.38 -16.91
CA PRO A 253 17.16 -36.57 -16.11
C PRO A 253 18.22 -36.93 -15.06
N ARG A 254 19.42 -36.34 -15.16
CA ARG A 254 20.57 -36.56 -14.27
C ARG A 254 20.94 -35.29 -13.49
N ALA A 255 20.13 -34.24 -13.59
CA ALA A 255 20.40 -32.97 -12.95
C ALA A 255 20.44 -33.15 -11.42
N LYS A 256 21.39 -32.48 -10.79
CA LYS A 256 21.50 -32.44 -9.33
C LYS A 256 20.74 -31.25 -8.80
N ARG A 257 20.10 -31.42 -7.65
CA ARG A 257 19.47 -30.33 -6.92
C ARG A 257 20.52 -29.44 -6.26
N THR A 258 20.26 -28.15 -6.23
CA THR A 258 21.06 -27.21 -5.43
C THR A 258 20.60 -27.31 -3.99
N VAL A 259 21.53 -27.57 -3.07
CA VAL A 259 21.25 -27.64 -1.63
C VAL A 259 21.75 -26.38 -0.97
N VAL A 260 20.87 -25.68 -0.26
CA VAL A 260 21.19 -24.46 0.48
C VAL A 260 20.72 -24.63 1.91
N LYS A 261 21.54 -24.15 2.86
CA LYS A 261 21.12 -23.99 4.25
C LYS A 261 20.71 -22.56 4.50
N ALA A 262 19.56 -22.38 5.13
CA ALA A 262 19.05 -21.08 5.54
C ALA A 262 18.35 -21.19 6.90
N SER A 263 18.41 -20.11 7.69
CA SER A 263 17.70 -20.03 8.95
C SER A 263 16.40 -19.27 8.73
N ALA A 264 15.30 -19.85 9.21
CA ALA A 264 14.04 -19.14 9.37
C ALA A 264 14.06 -18.32 10.67
N GLU A 265 13.36 -17.20 10.68
CA GLU A 265 13.09 -16.42 11.88
C GLU A 265 11.84 -16.96 12.58
N GLN A 266 11.74 -16.74 13.89
CA GLN A 266 10.52 -17.09 14.61
C GLN A 266 9.41 -16.10 14.26
N TRP A 267 8.22 -16.61 14.01
CA TRP A 267 7.03 -15.82 13.73
C TRP A 267 5.84 -16.38 14.51
N THR A 268 4.85 -15.53 14.73
CA THR A 268 3.64 -15.88 15.49
C THR A 268 2.45 -16.10 14.57
N MET A 269 1.63 -17.10 14.89
CA MET A 269 0.40 -17.39 14.19
C MET A 269 -0.80 -16.97 15.04
N ASN A 270 -1.64 -16.08 14.51
CA ASN A 270 -2.91 -15.70 15.11
C ASN A 270 -4.06 -16.35 14.36
N ILE A 271 -5.05 -16.88 15.09
CA ILE A 271 -6.20 -17.60 14.53
C ILE A 271 -7.47 -16.98 15.10
N ARG A 272 -8.43 -16.68 14.24
CA ARG A 272 -9.77 -16.24 14.65
C ARG A 272 -10.82 -16.68 13.64
N SER A 273 -12.02 -16.97 14.11
CA SER A 273 -13.19 -17.04 13.23
C SER A 273 -13.53 -15.63 12.72
N ILE A 274 -13.95 -15.54 11.47
CA ILE A 274 -14.38 -14.28 10.86
C ILE A 274 -15.77 -14.46 10.24
N PRO A 275 -16.60 -13.41 10.21
CA PRO A 275 -17.86 -13.45 9.48
C PRO A 275 -17.60 -13.45 7.97
N ASP A 276 -18.56 -13.98 7.21
CA ASP A 276 -18.51 -14.02 5.74
C ASP A 276 -18.27 -12.62 5.13
N THR A 277 -18.80 -11.56 5.77
CA THR A 277 -18.63 -10.17 5.35
C THR A 277 -17.16 -9.79 5.20
N GLU A 278 -16.26 -10.26 6.08
CA GLU A 278 -14.84 -9.96 5.97
C GLU A 278 -14.20 -10.61 4.73
N ALA A 279 -14.64 -11.80 4.31
CA ALA A 279 -14.15 -12.45 3.10
C ALA A 279 -14.75 -11.82 1.83
N GLN A 280 -16.03 -11.45 1.87
CA GLN A 280 -16.72 -10.78 0.77
C GLN A 280 -16.12 -9.39 0.46
N ILE A 281 -15.63 -8.67 1.47
CA ILE A 281 -14.88 -7.43 1.26
C ILE A 281 -13.63 -7.67 0.39
N SER A 282 -12.86 -8.72 0.69
CA SER A 282 -11.66 -9.08 -0.08
C SER A 282 -11.99 -9.52 -1.50
N ILE A 283 -13.12 -10.22 -1.70
CA ILE A 283 -13.62 -10.59 -3.02
C ILE A 283 -13.95 -9.35 -3.85
N ALA A 284 -14.62 -8.35 -3.25
CA ALA A 284 -14.89 -7.08 -3.93
C ALA A 284 -13.60 -6.36 -4.35
N GLU A 285 -12.58 -6.37 -3.49
CA GLU A 285 -11.26 -5.80 -3.80
C GLU A 285 -10.55 -6.50 -4.94
N ILE A 286 -10.62 -7.84 -4.99
CA ILE A 286 -10.07 -8.62 -6.11
C ILE A 286 -10.76 -8.25 -7.41
N PHE A 287 -12.09 -8.04 -7.39
CA PHE A 287 -12.80 -7.57 -8.58
C PHE A 287 -12.37 -6.17 -9.00
N LEU A 288 -12.19 -5.23 -8.06
CA LEU A 288 -11.64 -3.91 -8.35
C LEU A 288 -10.24 -4.00 -8.96
N ALA A 289 -9.35 -4.81 -8.38
CA ALA A 289 -7.98 -5.03 -8.85
C ALA A 289 -7.92 -5.61 -10.28
N ASN A 290 -8.94 -6.39 -10.66
CA ASN A 290 -9.09 -6.96 -12.00
C ASN A 290 -9.86 -6.08 -13.00
N GLY A 291 -10.20 -4.85 -12.62
CA GLY A 291 -11.01 -3.94 -13.47
C GLY A 291 -12.46 -4.40 -13.65
N LYS A 292 -12.95 -5.32 -12.83
CA LYS A 292 -14.31 -5.88 -12.84
C LYS A 292 -15.25 -5.03 -11.96
N ALA A 293 -15.41 -3.76 -12.32
CA ALA A 293 -16.13 -2.77 -11.52
C ALA A 293 -17.60 -3.18 -11.22
N GLU A 294 -18.29 -3.81 -12.17
CA GLU A 294 -19.68 -4.21 -12.02
C GLU A 294 -19.86 -5.35 -11.01
N GLN A 295 -18.95 -6.34 -11.01
CA GLN A 295 -18.91 -7.39 -10.00
C GLN A 295 -18.55 -6.81 -8.62
N ALA A 296 -17.53 -5.95 -8.55
CA ALA A 296 -17.18 -5.28 -7.31
C ALA A 296 -18.35 -4.47 -6.73
N ARG A 297 -19.09 -3.75 -7.58
CA ARG A 297 -20.29 -2.98 -7.21
C ARG A 297 -21.36 -3.87 -6.61
N HIS A 298 -21.66 -5.01 -7.24
CA HIS A 298 -22.63 -5.97 -6.70
C HIS A 298 -22.29 -6.41 -5.27
N HIS A 299 -21.03 -6.76 -5.02
CA HIS A 299 -20.56 -7.13 -3.68
C HIS A 299 -20.61 -5.96 -2.70
N LEU A 300 -20.13 -4.78 -3.09
CA LEU A 300 -20.09 -3.60 -2.23
C LEU A 300 -21.47 -3.06 -1.87
N GLU A 301 -22.48 -3.19 -2.75
CA GLU A 301 -23.86 -2.82 -2.44
C GLU A 301 -24.46 -3.74 -1.36
N ILE A 302 -24.22 -5.05 -1.43
CA ILE A 302 -24.64 -6.00 -0.39
C ILE A 302 -23.91 -5.71 0.92
N LEU A 303 -22.60 -5.47 0.86
CA LEU A 303 -21.77 -5.16 2.02
C LEU A 303 -22.17 -3.85 2.70
N ALA A 304 -22.59 -2.84 1.94
CA ALA A 304 -23.09 -1.59 2.51
C ALA A 304 -24.34 -1.79 3.39
N THR A 305 -25.13 -2.84 3.14
CA THR A 305 -26.30 -3.18 3.96
C THR A 305 -25.97 -4.10 5.14
N THR A 306 -25.00 -5.01 4.97
CA THR A 306 -24.69 -6.06 5.94
C THR A 306 -23.56 -5.69 6.89
N ALA A 307 -22.71 -4.73 6.50
CA ALA A 307 -21.62 -4.18 7.29
C ALA A 307 -21.54 -2.64 7.12
N PRO A 308 -22.61 -1.89 7.46
CA PRO A 308 -22.69 -0.45 7.21
C PRO A 308 -21.61 0.37 7.93
N ASP A 309 -21.13 -0.11 9.08
CA ASP A 309 -20.11 0.57 9.89
C ASP A 309 -18.67 0.20 9.47
N SER A 310 -18.50 -0.59 8.41
CA SER A 310 -17.17 -1.02 7.95
C SER A 310 -16.49 0.09 7.16
N THR A 311 -15.47 0.69 7.77
CA THR A 311 -14.57 1.67 7.14
C THR A 311 -13.91 1.13 5.86
N ARG A 312 -13.58 -0.17 5.82
CA ARG A 312 -13.04 -0.84 4.63
C ARG A 312 -14.07 -0.88 3.50
N VAL A 313 -15.34 -1.15 3.81
CA VAL A 313 -16.44 -1.08 2.81
C VAL A 313 -16.60 0.34 2.30
N SER A 314 -16.64 1.34 3.19
CA SER A 314 -16.70 2.76 2.79
C SER A 314 -15.53 3.11 1.87
N TYR A 315 -14.29 2.80 2.25
CA TYR A 315 -13.12 3.06 1.43
C TYR A 315 -13.26 2.49 0.00
N TYR A 316 -13.61 1.21 -0.14
CA TYR A 316 -13.72 0.58 -1.48
C TYR A 316 -14.95 1.03 -2.28
N ARG A 317 -16.02 1.49 -1.62
CA ARG A 317 -17.11 2.23 -2.30
C ARG A 317 -16.61 3.56 -2.85
N GLY A 318 -15.73 4.25 -2.11
CA GLY A 318 -15.04 5.45 -2.59
C GLY A 318 -14.17 5.16 -3.81
N VAL A 319 -13.36 4.09 -3.76
CA VAL A 319 -12.52 3.65 -4.90
C VAL A 319 -13.38 3.35 -6.13
N LEU A 320 -14.45 2.56 -5.96
CA LEU A 320 -15.37 2.24 -7.05
C LEU A 320 -16.02 3.52 -7.62
N ALA A 321 -16.47 4.42 -6.76
CA ALA A 321 -17.10 5.67 -7.20
C ALA A 321 -16.13 6.55 -8.00
N GLY A 322 -14.86 6.61 -7.59
CA GLY A 322 -13.80 7.27 -8.35
C GLY A 322 -13.56 6.66 -9.74
N ILE A 323 -13.53 5.33 -9.83
CA ILE A 323 -13.37 4.61 -11.12
C ILE A 323 -14.57 4.82 -12.03
N SER A 324 -15.78 4.75 -11.49
CA SER A 324 -17.04 4.87 -12.26
C SER A 324 -17.43 6.32 -12.55
N GLY A 325 -16.74 7.31 -11.99
CA GLY A 325 -17.10 8.72 -12.10
C GLY A 325 -18.43 9.06 -11.42
N THR A 326 -18.87 8.26 -10.44
CA THR A 326 -20.12 8.50 -9.71
C THR A 326 -19.89 9.46 -8.54
N ALA A 327 -20.91 10.25 -8.20
CA ALA A 327 -20.87 11.13 -7.05
C ALA A 327 -20.81 10.32 -5.73
N GLY A 328 -20.19 10.90 -4.69
CA GLY A 328 -20.13 10.30 -3.35
C GLY A 328 -18.77 9.73 -2.95
N ALA A 329 -17.78 9.69 -3.85
CA ALA A 329 -16.44 9.17 -3.53
C ALA A 329 -15.79 9.90 -2.34
N ARG A 330 -15.97 11.22 -2.28
CA ARG A 330 -15.46 12.10 -1.23
C ARG A 330 -15.96 11.68 0.15
N GLU A 331 -17.27 11.52 0.31
CA GLU A 331 -17.91 11.18 1.58
C GLU A 331 -17.42 9.82 2.07
N PHE A 332 -17.32 8.83 1.17
CA PHE A 332 -16.80 7.51 1.50
C PHE A 332 -15.35 7.52 1.97
N PHE A 333 -14.49 8.35 1.39
CA PHE A 333 -13.12 8.50 1.87
C PHE A 333 -13.03 9.25 3.20
N ILE A 334 -13.91 10.23 3.45
CA ILE A 334 -14.00 10.89 4.76
C ILE A 334 -14.36 9.87 5.85
N ASP A 335 -15.35 9.01 5.61
CA ASP A 335 -15.73 7.94 6.55
C ASP A 335 -14.56 6.97 6.81
N ALA A 336 -13.72 6.73 5.81
CA ALA A 336 -12.55 5.86 5.92
C ALA A 336 -11.36 6.50 6.67
N LEU A 337 -11.37 7.81 6.96
CA LEU A 337 -10.27 8.48 7.69
C LEU A 337 -10.13 8.04 9.14
N VAL A 338 -11.15 7.38 9.71
CA VAL A 338 -11.08 6.85 11.08
C VAL A 338 -10.40 5.48 11.16
N ASP A 339 -10.12 4.84 10.01
CA ASP A 339 -9.45 3.54 9.94
C ASP A 339 -7.94 3.67 10.09
N PRO A 340 -7.29 3.05 11.09
CA PRO A 340 -5.86 3.21 11.30
C PRO A 340 -4.97 2.76 10.12
N PHE A 341 -5.43 1.83 9.29
CA PHE A 341 -4.66 1.26 8.18
C PHE A 341 -5.00 1.90 6.83
N LEU A 342 -6.27 2.27 6.65
CA LEU A 342 -6.76 2.86 5.41
C LEU A 342 -6.77 4.39 5.44
N ALA A 343 -6.72 5.04 6.59
CA ALA A 343 -6.77 6.50 6.67
C ALA A 343 -5.68 7.19 5.82
N PRO A 344 -4.40 6.76 5.81
CA PRO A 344 -3.40 7.38 4.92
C PRO A 344 -3.76 7.24 3.44
N ARG A 345 -4.34 6.10 3.05
CA ARG A 345 -4.78 5.84 1.67
C ARG A 345 -6.02 6.66 1.31
N ALA A 346 -6.99 6.75 2.21
CA ALA A 346 -8.18 7.59 2.06
C ALA A 346 -7.79 9.08 1.94
N ALA A 347 -6.83 9.53 2.75
CA ALA A 347 -6.29 10.88 2.69
C ALA A 347 -5.60 11.18 1.35
N VAL A 348 -4.83 10.23 0.80
CA VAL A 348 -4.28 10.33 -0.57
C VAL A 348 -5.41 10.51 -1.59
N ARG A 349 -6.46 9.67 -1.53
CA ARG A 349 -7.61 9.78 -2.44
C ARG A 349 -8.34 11.11 -2.33
N LEU A 350 -8.50 11.65 -1.12
CA LEU A 350 -9.09 12.98 -0.91
C LEU A 350 -8.23 14.10 -1.53
N VAL A 351 -6.91 14.01 -1.41
CA VAL A 351 -5.98 14.93 -2.07
C VAL A 351 -6.09 14.84 -3.60
N GLU A 352 -6.25 13.64 -4.16
CA GLU A 352 -6.49 13.45 -5.60
C GLU A 352 -7.81 14.05 -6.07
N LEU A 353 -8.83 14.08 -5.21
CA LEU A 353 -10.11 14.75 -5.44
C LEU A 353 -10.05 16.28 -5.24
N GLY A 354 -8.90 16.83 -4.82
CA GLY A 354 -8.71 18.27 -4.59
C GLY A 354 -9.10 18.74 -3.19
N GLU A 355 -9.36 17.83 -2.25
CA GLU A 355 -9.74 18.15 -0.86
C GLU A 355 -8.51 18.47 0.01
N LEU A 356 -7.72 19.45 -0.40
CA LEU A 356 -6.43 19.81 0.23
C LEU A 356 -6.57 20.52 1.59
N HIS A 357 -7.76 21.04 1.89
CA HIS A 357 -8.00 21.92 3.04
C HIS A 357 -8.68 21.21 4.21
N ILE A 358 -8.92 19.90 4.13
CA ILE A 358 -9.46 19.12 5.26
C ILE A 358 -8.33 18.92 6.28
N PRO A 359 -8.43 19.44 7.53
CA PRO A 359 -7.33 19.34 8.49
C PRO A 359 -6.96 17.89 8.85
N ALA A 360 -7.95 17.01 8.92
CA ALA A 360 -7.74 15.59 9.19
C ALA A 360 -6.89 14.89 8.10
N VAL A 361 -7.05 15.28 6.83
CA VAL A 361 -6.27 14.72 5.70
C VAL A 361 -4.78 15.02 5.89
N ARG A 362 -4.43 16.30 6.14
CA ARG A 362 -3.04 16.69 6.40
C ARG A 362 -2.46 15.94 7.59
N ASN A 363 -3.15 15.95 8.73
CA ASN A 363 -2.68 15.32 9.96
C ASN A 363 -2.39 13.82 9.76
N VAL A 364 -3.31 13.09 9.10
CA VAL A 364 -3.14 11.66 8.82
C VAL A 364 -1.92 11.41 7.93
N LEU A 365 -1.72 12.21 6.89
CA LEU A 365 -0.58 12.07 5.98
C LEU A 365 0.75 12.40 6.69
N GLU A 366 0.79 13.45 7.50
CA GLU A 366 1.98 13.82 8.28
C GLU A 366 2.31 12.76 9.34
N MET A 367 1.30 12.20 10.01
CA MET A 367 1.49 11.07 10.94
C MET A 367 2.04 9.83 10.22
N ALA A 368 1.51 9.50 9.04
CA ALA A 368 2.00 8.38 8.25
C ALA A 368 3.45 8.60 7.78
N ALA A 369 3.80 9.80 7.34
CA ALA A 369 5.16 10.17 6.98
C ALA A 369 6.12 10.11 8.19
N ALA A 370 5.69 10.61 9.37
CA ALA A 370 6.45 10.52 10.61
C ALA A 370 6.67 9.07 11.05
N ALA A 371 5.68 8.19 10.81
CA ALA A 371 5.78 6.74 11.02
C ALA A 371 6.59 6.02 9.93
N ARG A 372 7.19 6.74 8.97
CA ARG A 372 7.98 6.21 7.86
C ARG A 372 7.19 5.22 6.99
N THR A 373 5.96 5.58 6.66
CA THR A 373 5.15 4.82 5.70
C THR A 373 5.95 4.57 4.42
N ARG A 374 5.79 3.36 3.87
CA ARG A 374 6.38 2.95 2.59
C ARG A 374 5.48 3.30 1.40
N ASN A 375 4.34 3.94 1.64
CA ASN A 375 3.47 4.40 0.56
C ASN A 375 4.01 5.72 -0.03
N PRO A 376 4.58 5.74 -1.25
CA PRO A 376 5.11 6.96 -1.86
C PRO A 376 4.02 7.99 -2.16
N GLU A 377 2.76 7.56 -2.34
CA GLU A 377 1.65 8.46 -2.63
C GLU A 377 1.35 9.41 -1.47
N VAL A 378 1.68 9.01 -0.23
CA VAL A 378 1.56 9.89 0.95
C VAL A 378 2.46 11.11 0.81
N TYR A 379 3.72 10.92 0.44
CA TYR A 379 4.67 12.03 0.25
C TYR A 379 4.31 12.90 -0.95
N LEU A 380 3.79 12.29 -2.03
CA LEU A 380 3.28 13.02 -3.18
C LEU A 380 2.06 13.89 -2.79
N ALA A 381 1.15 13.34 -1.98
CA ALA A 381 -0.02 14.06 -1.48
C ALA A 381 0.39 15.24 -0.57
N LEU A 382 1.33 15.03 0.35
CA LEU A 382 1.89 16.11 1.18
C LEU A 382 2.54 17.21 0.33
N THR A 383 3.29 16.83 -0.70
CA THR A 383 3.91 17.78 -1.63
C THR A 383 2.85 18.65 -2.32
N LYS A 384 1.73 18.06 -2.76
CA LYS A 384 0.60 18.81 -3.35
C LYS A 384 -0.02 19.79 -2.36
N ILE A 385 -0.26 19.35 -1.12
CA ILE A 385 -0.80 20.20 -0.04
C ILE A 385 0.12 21.40 0.21
N TYR A 386 1.41 21.17 0.45
CA TYR A 386 2.34 22.25 0.75
C TYR A 386 2.56 23.20 -0.44
N SER A 387 2.51 22.69 -1.68
CA SER A 387 2.58 23.54 -2.88
C SER A 387 1.38 24.46 -3.00
N GLU A 388 0.18 23.97 -2.65
CA GLU A 388 -1.04 24.80 -2.63
C GLU A 388 -0.96 25.88 -1.55
N ASP A 389 -0.47 25.55 -0.35
CA ASP A 389 -0.27 26.52 0.72
C ASP A 389 0.62 27.69 0.25
N VAL A 390 1.75 27.37 -0.40
CA VAL A 390 2.66 28.39 -0.96
C VAL A 390 1.93 29.25 -2.00
N ARG A 391 1.17 28.65 -2.91
CA ARG A 391 0.40 29.40 -3.93
C ARG A 391 -0.60 30.35 -3.29
N GLN A 392 -1.30 29.92 -2.24
CA GLN A 392 -2.26 30.77 -1.53
C GLN A 392 -1.57 31.93 -0.82
N ILE A 393 -0.39 31.68 -0.24
CA ILE A 393 0.45 32.72 0.36
C ILE A 393 0.88 33.75 -0.70
N GLU A 394 1.37 33.31 -1.86
CA GLU A 394 1.80 34.21 -2.94
C GLU A 394 0.65 35.09 -3.47
N GLU A 395 -0.54 34.51 -3.64
CA GLU A 395 -1.70 35.29 -4.10
C GLU A 395 -2.17 36.27 -3.02
N ALA A 396 -2.16 35.89 -1.74
CA ALA A 396 -2.46 36.80 -0.64
C ALA A 396 -1.49 38.00 -0.61
N VAL A 397 -0.19 37.75 -0.81
CA VAL A 397 0.83 38.81 -0.94
C VAL A 397 0.56 39.70 -2.15
N ARG A 398 0.22 39.11 -3.31
CA ARG A 398 -0.08 39.87 -4.54
C ARG A 398 -1.32 40.77 -4.39
N VAL A 399 -2.39 40.26 -3.78
CA VAL A 399 -3.61 41.03 -3.52
C VAL A 399 -3.32 42.18 -2.54
N SER A 400 -2.57 41.92 -1.47
CA SER A 400 -2.09 42.95 -0.54
C SER A 400 -1.36 44.10 -1.27
N ARG A 401 -0.48 43.78 -2.22
CA ARG A 401 0.28 44.79 -3.00
C ARG A 401 -0.56 45.60 -3.99
N LYS A 402 -1.73 45.11 -4.42
CA LYS A 402 -2.62 45.79 -5.38
C LYS A 402 -3.65 46.73 -4.73
N SER A 403 -3.83 46.67 -3.42
CA SER A 403 -4.70 47.60 -2.69
C SER A 403 -4.08 49.00 -2.64
N PRO A 404 -4.70 50.05 -3.22
CA PRO A 404 -4.12 51.38 -3.22
C PRO A 404 -4.38 52.07 -1.88
N GLN A 405 -3.38 52.07 -0.99
CA GLN A 405 -3.27 52.89 0.24
C GLN A 405 -4.44 52.83 1.25
N PRO A 406 -4.18 53.16 2.54
CA PRO A 406 -5.16 52.93 3.60
C PRO A 406 -6.39 53.81 3.39
N VAL A 407 -7.57 53.19 3.32
CA VAL A 407 -8.83 53.91 3.41
C VAL A 407 -8.83 54.66 4.75
N THR A 408 -8.78 55.99 4.71
CA THR A 408 -9.08 56.83 5.87
C THR A 408 -10.47 56.46 6.35
N ARG A 409 -10.56 55.73 7.47
CA ARG A 409 -11.83 55.34 8.07
C ARG A 409 -12.68 56.59 8.30
N PRO A 410 -13.96 56.61 7.89
CA PRO A 410 -14.90 57.55 8.47
C PRO A 410 -14.91 57.35 9.97
N ARG A 411 -14.91 58.45 10.73
CA ARG A 411 -15.05 58.43 12.18
C ARG A 411 -16.43 57.86 12.51
N VAL A 412 -16.52 56.55 12.74
CA VAL A 412 -17.75 55.91 13.19
C VAL A 412 -17.99 56.38 14.62
N SER A 413 -19.11 57.09 14.81
CA SER A 413 -19.65 57.46 16.12
C SER A 413 -19.79 56.22 16.98
N ALA A 414 -19.31 56.31 18.22
CA ALA A 414 -19.27 55.24 19.20
C ALA A 414 -20.62 54.52 19.28
N VAL A 415 -20.62 53.25 18.89
CA VAL A 415 -21.63 52.29 19.33
C VAL A 415 -21.08 51.72 20.63
N ASP A 416 -21.89 51.77 21.69
CA ASP A 416 -21.56 51.23 23.01
C ASP A 416 -21.29 49.72 22.89
N TYR A 417 -20.02 49.35 22.79
CA TYR A 417 -19.57 48.00 23.07
C TYR A 417 -19.57 47.82 24.59
N ALA A 418 -20.00 46.63 25.03
CA ALA A 418 -19.77 46.19 26.40
C ALA A 418 -18.29 46.40 26.78
N PRO A 419 -17.97 46.84 28.01
CA PRO A 419 -16.60 47.09 28.41
C PRO A 419 -15.77 45.83 28.19
N GLU A 420 -14.62 45.96 27.52
CA GLU A 420 -13.67 44.86 27.38
C GLU A 420 -13.34 44.29 28.77
N PRO A 421 -13.20 42.96 28.93
CA PRO A 421 -12.75 42.39 30.18
C PRO A 421 -11.41 42.99 30.59
N SER A 422 -11.24 43.29 31.88
CA SER A 422 -10.01 43.90 32.40
C SER A 422 -8.83 42.93 32.26
N ARG A 423 -8.07 43.04 31.17
CA ARG A 423 -6.86 42.24 30.91
C ARG A 423 -5.67 42.82 31.65
N ARG A 424 -4.87 41.97 32.30
CA ARG A 424 -3.61 42.37 32.95
C ARG A 424 -2.43 41.96 32.09
N HIS A 425 -1.65 42.92 31.63
CA HIS A 425 -0.34 42.67 30.99
C HIS A 425 0.62 42.08 32.03
N TYR A 426 1.31 40.98 31.71
CA TYR A 426 2.17 40.30 32.69
C TYR A 426 3.53 39.83 32.15
N ALA A 427 3.75 39.78 30.84
CA ALA A 427 5.05 39.42 30.27
C ALA A 427 5.24 39.98 28.86
N GLN A 428 6.48 40.33 28.53
CA GLN A 428 6.90 40.78 27.21
C GLN A 428 8.30 40.23 26.89
N ALA A 429 8.56 39.83 25.64
CA ALA A 429 9.91 39.52 25.17
C ALA A 429 10.10 39.82 23.68
N THR A 430 11.36 39.84 23.25
CA THR A 430 11.78 40.07 21.87
C THR A 430 12.69 38.94 21.40
N ALA A 431 12.47 38.48 20.19
CA ALA A 431 13.27 37.49 19.48
C ALA A 431 13.65 38.03 18.10
N ASP A 432 14.47 37.29 17.36
CA ASP A 432 14.87 37.68 16.01
C ASP A 432 13.63 37.80 15.11
N HIS A 433 13.39 39.00 14.56
CA HIS A 433 12.18 39.37 13.82
C HIS A 433 10.84 39.35 14.57
N PHE A 434 10.82 39.22 15.91
CA PHE A 434 9.56 39.14 16.66
C PHE A 434 9.57 39.87 18.00
N ARG A 435 8.41 40.39 18.39
CA ARG A 435 8.13 40.82 19.77
C ARG A 435 6.78 40.25 20.20
N TYR A 436 6.66 39.78 21.44
CA TYR A 436 5.36 39.36 21.97
C TYR A 436 5.07 39.95 23.34
N ASP A 437 3.78 40.20 23.59
CA ASP A 437 3.20 40.66 24.83
C ASP A 437 2.07 39.70 25.26
N LEU A 438 2.06 39.34 26.55
CA LEU A 438 1.10 38.41 27.14
C LEU A 438 0.18 39.11 28.14
N PHE A 439 -1.12 38.92 27.95
CA PHE A 439 -2.16 39.45 28.82
C PHE A 439 -2.98 38.29 29.39
N SER A 440 -3.37 38.35 30.67
CA SER A 440 -4.24 37.35 31.28
C SER A 440 -5.62 37.93 31.58
N GLU A 441 -6.64 37.14 31.26
CA GLU A 441 -8.04 37.35 31.70
C GLU A 441 -8.35 36.56 32.99
N SER A 442 -7.42 35.70 33.42
CA SER A 442 -7.54 34.85 34.61
C SER A 442 -6.71 35.44 35.78
N GLU A 443 -6.97 35.00 37.02
CA GLU A 443 -6.09 35.34 38.16
C GLU A 443 -4.68 34.76 37.99
N THR A 444 -4.58 33.64 37.26
CA THR A 444 -3.34 32.95 36.93
C THR A 444 -2.60 33.65 35.77
N GLN A 445 -1.27 33.70 35.87
CA GLN A 445 -0.36 34.34 34.90
C GLN A 445 0.75 33.35 34.52
N PRO A 446 0.43 32.29 33.76
CA PRO A 446 1.37 31.21 33.48
C PRO A 446 2.55 31.73 32.66
N GLN A 447 3.77 31.48 33.12
CA GLN A 447 4.97 31.93 32.40
C GLN A 447 5.28 31.01 31.21
N LEU A 448 5.83 31.58 30.15
CA LEU A 448 6.23 30.82 28.96
C LEU A 448 7.50 30.00 29.27
N GLU A 449 7.41 28.67 29.16
CA GLU A 449 8.53 27.73 29.34
C GLU A 449 9.24 27.42 28.02
N ARG A 450 8.48 27.31 26.93
CA ARG A 450 9.00 27.04 25.59
C ARG A 450 8.39 28.00 24.59
N PHE A 451 9.26 28.84 24.03
CA PHE A 451 8.97 29.68 22.89
C PHE A 451 9.41 28.98 21.60
N VAL A 452 8.55 29.01 20.58
CA VAL A 452 8.90 28.64 19.20
C VAL A 452 8.67 29.88 18.35
N ALA A 453 9.73 30.39 17.71
CA ALA A 453 9.61 31.54 16.84
C ALA A 453 8.73 31.19 15.63
N PRO A 454 7.80 32.07 15.21
CA PRO A 454 7.14 31.92 13.93
C PRO A 454 8.16 31.87 12.80
N TYR A 455 7.81 31.16 11.73
CA TYR A 455 8.59 31.24 10.49
C TYR A 455 8.40 32.65 9.90
N TYR A 456 9.50 33.38 9.70
CA TYR A 456 9.50 34.63 8.95
C TYR A 456 10.16 34.39 7.59
N PRO A 457 9.37 34.31 6.49
CA PRO A 457 9.92 34.10 5.15
C PRO A 457 10.92 35.18 4.77
N TYR A 458 12.02 34.78 4.12
CA TYR A 458 13.07 35.68 3.69
C TYR A 458 12.56 36.79 2.76
N GLU A 459 11.56 36.50 1.94
CA GLU A 459 10.91 37.45 1.03
C GLU A 459 10.16 38.56 1.78
N LEU A 460 9.59 38.25 2.95
CA LEU A 460 8.93 39.25 3.79
C LEU A 460 9.94 40.13 4.53
N ALA A 461 11.07 39.53 4.94
CA ALA A 461 12.19 40.24 5.53
C ALA A 461 12.84 41.21 4.53
N GLU A 462 13.07 40.80 3.28
CA GLU A 462 13.60 41.69 2.22
C GLU A 462 12.70 42.89 1.95
N GLU A 463 11.37 42.70 2.01
CA GLU A 463 10.40 43.78 1.84
C GLU A 463 10.13 44.60 3.12
N LYS A 464 10.81 44.24 4.21
CA LYS A 464 10.68 44.86 5.53
C LYS A 464 9.23 44.89 6.03
N LEU A 465 8.48 43.82 5.75
CA LEU A 465 7.07 43.76 6.07
C LEU A 465 6.87 43.47 7.57
N SER A 466 6.38 44.45 8.31
CA SER A 466 6.02 44.30 9.72
C SER A 466 4.52 44.10 9.90
N GLY A 467 4.11 43.51 11.02
CA GLY A 467 2.69 43.39 11.34
C GLY A 467 2.42 42.89 12.74
N GLU A 468 1.16 42.95 13.16
CA GLU A 468 0.73 42.56 14.50
C GLU A 468 -0.34 41.48 14.40
N VAL A 469 -0.23 40.48 15.27
CA VAL A 469 -1.18 39.38 15.40
C VAL A 469 -1.66 39.29 16.83
N ILE A 470 -2.97 39.29 17.03
CA ILE A 470 -3.61 39.14 18.33
C ILE A 470 -4.34 37.80 18.35
N VAL A 471 -4.00 36.95 19.32
CA VAL A 471 -4.55 35.60 19.47
C VAL A 471 -4.99 35.39 20.92
N ASP A 472 -6.22 34.94 21.12
CA ASP A 472 -6.68 34.44 22.42
C ASP A 472 -6.42 32.95 22.52
N VAL A 473 -5.87 32.52 23.66
CA VAL A 473 -5.41 31.16 23.91
C VAL A 473 -5.95 30.66 25.25
N GLN A 474 -6.43 29.42 25.25
CA GLN A 474 -6.71 28.64 26.44
C GLN A 474 -5.51 27.73 26.73
N VAL A 475 -4.77 28.05 27.79
CA VAL A 475 -3.71 27.20 28.34
C VAL A 475 -4.36 26.06 29.14
N THR A 476 -3.89 24.83 28.92
CA THR A 476 -4.36 23.63 29.62
C THR A 476 -3.67 23.47 30.98
N ASN A 477 -4.20 22.59 31.84
CA ASN A 477 -3.55 22.24 33.12
C ASN A 477 -2.14 21.65 32.95
N GLU A 478 -1.79 21.16 31.76
CA GLU A 478 -0.47 20.61 31.44
C GLU A 478 0.47 21.66 30.84
N GLY A 479 0.04 22.92 30.72
CA GLY A 479 0.81 24.02 30.16
C GLY A 479 0.80 24.09 28.62
N GLY A 480 0.00 23.26 27.96
CA GLY A 480 -0.14 23.28 26.50
C GLY A 480 -1.18 24.29 26.01
N VAL A 481 -1.15 24.62 24.71
CA VAL A 481 -2.21 25.39 24.05
C VAL A 481 -3.36 24.46 23.65
N GLY A 482 -4.47 24.53 24.39
CA GLY A 482 -5.64 23.66 24.17
C GLY A 482 -6.68 24.25 23.21
N GLY A 483 -7.00 25.53 23.40
CA GLY A 483 -7.92 26.28 22.52
C GLY A 483 -7.24 27.56 22.03
N MET A 484 -7.51 27.97 20.79
CA MET A 484 -6.86 29.14 20.17
C MET A 484 -7.82 29.82 19.20
N TRP A 485 -7.94 31.15 19.34
CA TRP A 485 -8.83 32.00 18.55
C TRP A 485 -8.04 33.20 18.03
N LEU A 486 -7.87 33.28 16.72
CA LEU A 486 -7.26 34.45 16.07
C LEU A 486 -8.24 35.63 16.14
N ILE A 487 -7.84 36.72 16.78
CA ILE A 487 -8.65 37.93 16.96
C ILE A 487 -8.40 38.90 15.81
N SER A 488 -7.13 39.14 15.49
CA SER A 488 -6.73 39.95 14.34
C SER A 488 -5.33 39.58 13.88
N ALA A 489 -5.06 39.70 12.59
CA ALA A 489 -3.72 39.66 12.02
C ALA A 489 -3.64 40.75 10.97
N MET A 490 -2.65 41.64 11.07
CA MET A 490 -2.44 42.66 10.06
C MET A 490 -0.95 42.77 9.72
N PRO A 491 -0.55 42.44 8.48
CA PRO A 491 -1.34 41.82 7.41
C PRO A 491 -1.81 40.38 7.74
N ASP A 492 -2.90 39.94 7.10
CA ASP A 492 -3.55 38.64 7.36
C ASP A 492 -2.58 37.43 7.28
N ILE A 493 -1.54 37.52 6.45
CA ILE A 493 -0.50 36.49 6.27
C ILE A 493 0.18 36.07 7.58
N PHE A 494 0.34 37.01 8.52
CA PHE A 494 0.98 36.73 9.79
C PHE A 494 0.10 35.88 10.72
N GLY A 495 -1.21 35.84 10.50
CA GLY A 495 -2.13 35.03 11.29
C GLY A 495 -1.79 33.54 11.25
N THR A 496 -1.56 32.99 10.05
CA THR A 496 -1.19 31.57 9.88
C THR A 496 0.20 31.28 10.44
N LEU A 497 1.17 32.17 10.18
CA LEU A 497 2.55 32.01 10.66
C LEU A 497 2.62 32.03 12.19
N ALA A 498 1.92 32.98 12.82
CA ALA A 498 1.82 33.11 14.26
C ALA A 498 1.11 31.91 14.91
N THR A 499 -0.05 31.53 14.38
CA THR A 499 -0.87 30.46 14.98
C THR A 499 -0.22 29.08 14.84
N ALA A 500 0.53 28.81 13.76
CA ALA A 500 1.32 27.59 13.63
C ALA A 500 2.36 27.46 14.75
N ALA A 501 3.12 28.53 15.01
CA ALA A 501 4.13 28.53 16.06
C ALA A 501 3.55 28.55 17.48
N ILE A 502 2.50 29.35 17.72
CA ILE A 502 1.85 29.45 19.05
C ILE A 502 1.30 28.09 19.50
N ARG A 503 0.85 27.21 18.59
CA ARG A 503 0.41 25.84 18.93
C ARG A 503 1.51 25.00 19.61
N GLU A 504 2.78 25.30 19.33
CA GLU A 504 3.92 24.58 19.89
C GLU A 504 4.47 25.24 21.17
N TRP A 505 3.91 26.37 21.59
CA TRP A 505 4.32 27.03 22.82
C TRP A 505 3.92 26.20 24.03
N LYS A 506 4.78 26.22 25.06
CA LYS A 506 4.47 25.64 26.38
C LYS A 506 4.60 26.68 27.45
N PHE A 507 3.63 26.68 28.34
CA PHE A 507 3.55 27.51 29.53
C PHE A 507 3.70 26.65 30.79
N GLN A 508 3.87 27.30 31.93
CA GLN A 508 3.76 26.63 33.24
C GLN A 508 2.40 25.96 33.39
N ARG A 509 2.34 24.91 34.22
CA ARG A 509 1.18 24.02 34.42
C ARG A 509 0.04 24.66 35.20
N ASP A 510 -0.50 25.75 34.68
CA ASP A 510 -1.61 26.51 35.23
C ASP A 510 -2.59 26.85 34.11
N ALA A 511 -3.82 26.37 34.19
CA ALA A 511 -4.84 26.72 33.22
C ALA A 511 -5.19 28.21 33.32
N ALA A 512 -5.19 28.87 32.17
CA ALA A 512 -5.51 30.29 32.05
C ALA A 512 -6.07 30.61 30.67
N LYS A 513 -6.88 31.66 30.60
CA LYS A 513 -7.19 32.35 29.34
C LYS A 513 -6.25 33.54 29.20
N ILE A 514 -5.46 33.51 28.14
CA ILE A 514 -4.46 34.54 27.86
C ILE A 514 -4.67 35.10 26.46
N ARG A 515 -4.27 36.35 26.27
CA ARG A 515 -4.13 36.99 24.97
C ARG A 515 -2.66 37.18 24.67
N ILE A 516 -2.28 36.80 23.47
CA ILE A 516 -0.94 36.96 22.91
C ILE A 516 -1.04 38.05 21.84
N VAL A 517 -0.27 39.11 22.01
CA VAL A 517 -0.02 40.11 20.96
C VAL A 517 1.38 39.82 20.43
N LEU A 518 1.51 39.52 19.16
CA LEU A 518 2.75 39.11 18.51
C LEU A 518 3.02 40.02 17.31
N GLU A 519 4.10 40.77 17.39
CA GLU A 519 4.58 41.64 16.33
C GLU A 519 5.70 40.98 15.53
N PHE A 520 5.60 41.10 14.21
CA PHE A 520 6.62 40.74 13.23
C PHE A 520 7.41 42.00 12.90
N LEU A 521 8.74 41.91 13.04
CA LEU A 521 9.69 43.00 12.88
C LEU A 521 10.69 42.66 11.77
N PRO A 522 11.03 43.61 10.90
CA PRO A 522 11.93 43.38 9.77
C PRO A 522 13.39 43.28 10.15
#